data_AF-A0A6M1M413-F1
#
_entry.id   AF-A0A6M1M413-F1
#
_cell.length_a   1.000
_cell.length_b   1.000
_cell.length_c   1.000
_cell.angle_alpha   90.00
_cell.angle_beta   90.00
_cell.angle_gamma   90.00
#
_symmetry.space_group_name_H-M   'P 1'
#
loop_
_entity.id
_entity.type
_entity.pdbx_description
1 polymer ?
#
loop_
_entity_poly.entity_id
_entity_poly.type
_entity_poly.pdbx_seq_one_letter_code
_entity_poly.pdbx_strand_id
1 'polypeptide(L)'
;MITMRAPEGLTGFTHQGFPVEIRDGVAQVDPRFRGEFEMHGFRAEDTGLPLPAPGEPAPQRPLDLRKQVLIGLFADRLDAMTDDELDAMLADARAAQQREQDGAPVLDPAAVTEAAIDAMSRPELFAFLKLKGVPAVPPITNEALREKARAALAG
;
A
#
# COMPACT_ATOMS: atom_id res chain seq x y z
N MET A 1 -18.68 18.17 0.29
CA MET A 1 -17.76 18.66 -0.76
C MET A 1 -16.70 19.50 -0.07
N ILE A 2 -15.43 19.31 -0.42
CA ILE A 2 -14.29 20.10 0.04
C ILE A 2 -13.68 20.81 -1.16
N THR A 3 -13.11 21.99 -0.94
CA THR A 3 -12.40 22.74 -1.98
C THR A 3 -10.91 22.40 -1.94
N MET A 4 -10.36 22.00 -3.08
CA MET A 4 -8.95 21.66 -3.21
C MET A 4 -8.32 22.45 -4.35
N ARG A 5 -7.19 23.10 -4.07
CA ARG A 5 -6.35 23.80 -5.04
C ARG A 5 -5.62 22.79 -5.92
N ALA A 6 -5.80 22.92 -7.23
CA ALA A 6 -5.10 22.17 -8.26
C ALA A 6 -3.61 22.58 -8.32
N PRO A 7 -2.73 21.67 -8.78
CA PRO A 7 -1.36 22.03 -9.12
C PRO A 7 -1.30 23.16 -10.15
N GLU A 8 -0.28 24.01 -10.05
CA GLU A 8 -0.05 25.08 -11.04
C GLU A 8 0.15 24.51 -12.44
N GLY A 9 -0.51 25.11 -13.44
CA GLY A 9 -0.43 24.67 -14.83
C GLY A 9 -1.31 23.46 -15.19
N LEU A 10 -2.11 22.93 -14.25
CA LEU A 10 -3.03 21.85 -14.53
C LEU A 10 -4.25 22.36 -15.33
N THR A 11 -4.36 21.94 -16.59
CA THR A 11 -5.43 22.37 -17.51
C THR A 11 -6.59 21.37 -17.61
N GLY A 12 -6.45 20.18 -17.02
CA GLY A 12 -7.50 19.17 -16.96
C GLY A 12 -7.12 17.99 -16.07
N PHE A 13 -8.11 17.41 -15.38
CA PHE A 13 -7.94 16.24 -14.52
C PHE A 13 -9.15 15.32 -14.67
N THR A 14 -8.91 14.01 -14.70
CA THR A 14 -9.96 12.98 -14.74
C THR A 14 -9.82 12.09 -13.52
N HIS A 15 -10.94 11.84 -12.85
CA HIS A 15 -11.03 10.98 -11.68
C HIS A 15 -12.05 9.89 -11.94
N GLN A 16 -11.62 8.62 -11.89
CA GLN A 16 -12.46 7.45 -12.15
C GLN A 16 -13.19 7.51 -13.51
N GLY A 17 -12.56 8.09 -14.53
CA GLY A 17 -13.12 8.23 -15.86
C GLY A 17 -14.03 9.45 -16.06
N PHE A 18 -14.29 10.24 -15.02
CA PHE A 18 -15.08 11.47 -15.10
C PHE A 18 -14.18 12.72 -15.07
N PRO A 19 -14.41 13.70 -15.95
CA PRO A 19 -13.65 14.96 -15.91
C PRO A 19 -14.00 15.73 -14.64
N VAL A 20 -12.97 16.21 -13.95
CA VAL A 20 -13.12 17.06 -12.78
C VAL A 20 -13.04 18.50 -13.24
N GLU A 21 -14.07 19.28 -12.89
CA GLU A 21 -14.12 20.69 -13.19
C GLU A 21 -13.16 21.47 -12.26
N ILE A 22 -12.21 22.18 -12.86
CA ILE A 22 -11.26 23.05 -12.17
C ILE A 22 -11.57 24.48 -12.61
N ARG A 23 -12.03 25.31 -11.67
CA ARG A 23 -12.30 26.74 -11.90
C ARG A 23 -11.34 27.54 -11.05
N ASP A 24 -10.66 28.53 -11.64
CA ASP A 24 -9.71 29.39 -10.93
C ASP A 24 -8.62 28.64 -10.14
N GLY A 25 -8.21 27.47 -10.67
CA GLY A 25 -7.22 26.61 -10.02
C GLY A 25 -7.75 25.84 -8.81
N VAL A 26 -9.06 25.75 -8.60
CA VAL A 26 -9.68 24.95 -7.53
C VAL A 26 -10.69 23.93 -8.07
N ALA A 27 -10.75 22.77 -7.43
CA ALA A 27 -11.69 21.69 -7.70
C ALA A 27 -12.60 21.46 -6.48
N GLN A 28 -13.87 21.17 -6.75
CA GLN A 28 -14.81 20.69 -5.73
C GLN A 28 -14.76 19.17 -5.67
N VAL A 29 -14.32 18.64 -4.53
CA VAL A 29 -14.03 17.21 -4.37
C VAL A 29 -14.92 16.63 -3.28
N ASP A 30 -15.43 15.42 -3.46
CA ASP A 30 -16.08 14.71 -2.37
C ASP A 30 -15.03 14.39 -1.28
N PRO A 31 -15.28 14.66 0.01
CA PRO A 31 -14.32 14.38 1.08
C PRO A 31 -13.78 12.93 1.08
N ARG A 32 -14.54 11.97 0.53
CA ARG A 32 -14.13 10.57 0.37
C ARG A 32 -12.94 10.38 -0.56
N PHE A 33 -12.78 11.24 -1.56
CA PHE A 33 -11.71 11.16 -2.57
C PHE A 33 -10.54 12.09 -2.29
N ARG A 34 -10.55 12.83 -1.17
CA ARG A 34 -9.49 13.78 -0.79
C ARG A 34 -8.08 13.18 -0.93
N GLY A 35 -7.87 11.97 -0.38
CA GLY A 35 -6.56 11.33 -0.39
C GLY A 35 -6.05 11.01 -1.80
N GLU A 36 -6.95 10.64 -2.72
CA GLU A 36 -6.60 10.38 -4.12
C GLU A 36 -6.18 11.68 -4.81
N PHE A 37 -6.90 12.78 -4.57
CA PHE A 37 -6.55 14.11 -5.11
C PHE A 37 -5.24 14.65 -4.53
N GLU A 38 -4.96 14.43 -3.24
CA GLU A 38 -3.68 14.79 -2.61
C GLU A 38 -2.49 14.06 -3.25
N MET A 39 -2.63 12.79 -3.65
CA MET A 39 -1.58 12.05 -4.38
C MET A 39 -1.26 12.67 -5.75
N HIS A 40 -2.24 13.33 -6.37
CA HIS A 40 -2.07 14.04 -7.64
C HIS A 40 -1.64 15.51 -7.48
N GLY A 41 -1.22 15.89 -6.27
CA GLY A 41 -0.68 17.23 -5.98
C GLY A 41 -1.73 18.29 -5.68
N PHE A 42 -3.02 17.93 -5.59
CA PHE A 42 -4.04 18.86 -5.12
C PHE A 42 -3.86 19.12 -3.62
N ARG A 43 -4.07 20.36 -3.19
CA ARG A 43 -3.95 20.76 -1.79
C ARG A 43 -5.31 21.23 -1.29
N ALA A 44 -5.79 20.72 -0.17
CA ALA A 44 -6.99 21.26 0.43
C ALA A 44 -6.78 22.76 0.71
N GLU A 45 -7.68 23.61 0.21
CA GLU A 45 -7.73 24.97 0.72
C GLU A 45 -8.33 24.86 2.11
N ASP A 46 -7.54 25.16 3.14
CA ASP A 46 -8.03 25.24 4.50
C ASP A 46 -9.12 26.32 4.55
N THR A 47 -10.38 25.93 4.36
CA THR A 47 -11.52 26.76 4.69
C THR A 47 -11.60 26.82 6.21
N GLY A 48 -10.70 27.59 6.83
CA GLY A 48 -10.79 28.13 8.19
C GLY A 48 -11.49 27.25 9.23
N LEU A 49 -11.33 25.93 9.16
CA LEU A 49 -11.84 25.05 10.19
C LEU A 49 -10.83 25.21 11.33
N PRO A 50 -11.28 25.64 12.51
CA PRO A 50 -10.38 25.91 13.62
C PRO A 50 -9.49 24.69 13.81
N LEU A 51 -8.17 24.93 13.81
CA LEU A 51 -7.20 23.92 14.22
C LEU A 51 -7.66 23.38 15.59
N PRO A 52 -7.83 22.05 15.73
CA PRO A 52 -8.20 21.48 17.02
C PRO A 52 -7.17 21.93 18.06
N ALA A 53 -7.67 22.36 19.23
CA ALA A 53 -6.81 22.87 20.28
C ALA A 53 -5.78 21.79 20.67
N PRO A 54 -4.57 22.16 21.14
CA PRO A 54 -3.59 21.17 21.59
C PRO A 54 -4.19 20.32 22.72
N GLY A 55 -4.50 19.05 22.41
CA GLY A 55 -5.21 18.12 23.30
C GLY A 55 -6.52 17.58 22.74
N GLU A 56 -7.07 18.16 21.68
CA GLU A 56 -8.22 17.60 20.97
C GLU A 56 -7.75 16.54 19.96
N PRO A 57 -8.36 15.34 19.93
CA PRO A 57 -8.04 14.35 18.93
C PRO A 57 -8.37 14.93 17.56
N ALA A 58 -7.37 14.97 16.67
CA ALA A 58 -7.54 15.43 15.30
C ALA A 58 -8.76 14.75 14.65
N PRO A 59 -9.55 15.46 13.82
CA PRO A 59 -10.71 14.88 13.17
C PRO A 59 -10.27 13.65 12.38
N GLN A 60 -10.67 12.47 12.86
CA GLN A 60 -10.22 11.20 12.32
C GLN A 60 -10.69 11.10 10.87
N ARG A 61 -9.75 10.90 9.94
CA ARG A 61 -10.09 10.80 8.52
C ARG A 61 -10.96 9.56 8.33
N PRO A 62 -11.85 9.52 7.31
CA PRO A 62 -12.71 8.36 7.07
C PRO A 62 -11.95 7.02 6.92
N LEU A 63 -10.72 7.07 6.39
CA LEU A 63 -9.81 5.92 6.31
C LEU A 63 -9.27 5.51 7.69
N ASP A 64 -9.01 6.46 8.58
CA ASP A 64 -8.52 6.21 9.94
C ASP A 64 -9.63 5.58 10.80
N LEU A 65 -10.88 6.04 10.64
CA LEU A 65 -12.06 5.44 11.28
C LEU A 65 -12.27 3.99 10.83
N ARG A 66 -12.19 3.71 9.52
CA ARG A 66 -12.32 2.34 9.00
C ARG A 66 -11.19 1.43 9.48
N LYS A 67 -9.96 1.95 9.53
CA LYS A 67 -8.82 1.21 10.11
C LYS A 67 -9.05 0.92 11.59
N GLN A 68 -9.53 1.88 12.37
CA GLN A 68 -9.84 1.65 13.79
C GLN A 68 -10.97 0.63 13.98
N VAL A 69 -12.03 0.66 13.16
CA VAL A 69 -13.09 -0.34 13.20
C VAL A 69 -12.56 -1.74 12.87
N LEU A 70 -11.70 -1.86 11.85
CA LEU A 70 -11.07 -3.14 11.53
C LEU A 70 -10.17 -3.60 12.68
N ILE A 71 -9.31 -2.72 13.22
CA ILE A 71 -8.45 -3.03 14.36
C ILE A 71 -9.29 -3.50 15.57
N GLY A 72 -10.41 -2.85 15.86
CA GLY A 72 -11.33 -3.25 16.92
C GLY A 72 -11.94 -4.63 16.68
N LEU A 73 -12.48 -4.89 15.49
CA LEU A 73 -13.03 -6.20 15.12
C LEU A 73 -11.98 -7.32 15.18
N PHE A 74 -10.73 -7.02 14.86
CA PHE A 74 -9.62 -7.98 14.98
C PHE A 74 -9.19 -8.17 16.44
N ALA A 75 -9.16 -7.12 17.25
CA ALA A 75 -8.84 -7.18 18.68
C ALA A 75 -9.90 -7.98 19.45
N ASP A 76 -11.18 -7.70 19.25
CA ASP A 76 -12.29 -8.44 19.89
C ASP A 76 -12.26 -9.93 19.51
N ARG A 77 -11.86 -10.22 18.27
CA ARG A 77 -11.69 -11.60 17.81
C ARG A 77 -10.50 -12.28 18.47
N LEU A 78 -9.37 -11.59 18.62
CA LEU A 78 -8.18 -12.13 19.30
C LEU A 78 -8.43 -12.34 20.79
N ASP A 79 -9.15 -11.43 21.45
CA ASP A 79 -9.52 -11.53 22.87
C ASP A 79 -10.51 -12.68 23.14
N ALA A 80 -11.27 -13.08 22.12
CA ALA A 80 -12.19 -14.22 22.19
C ALA A 80 -11.53 -15.58 21.89
N MET A 81 -10.27 -15.59 21.44
CA MET A 81 -9.54 -16.82 21.17
C MET A 81 -8.96 -17.41 22.46
N THR A 82 -8.93 -18.72 22.57
CA THR A 82 -8.23 -19.39 23.67
C THR A 82 -6.71 -19.35 23.45
N ASP A 83 -5.95 -19.51 24.53
CA ASP A 83 -4.49 -19.59 24.45
C ASP A 83 -4.02 -20.70 23.49
N ASP A 84 -4.72 -21.83 23.46
CA ASP A 84 -4.44 -22.94 22.54
C ASP A 84 -4.66 -22.56 21.06
N GLU A 85 -5.69 -21.76 20.76
CA GLU A 85 -5.98 -21.30 19.40
C GLU A 85 -4.98 -20.22 18.95
N LEU A 86 -4.55 -19.35 19.88
CA LEU A 86 -3.52 -18.35 19.62
C LEU A 86 -2.17 -19.03 19.35
N ASP A 87 -1.81 -20.05 20.14
CA ASP A 87 -0.59 -20.84 19.95
C ASP A 87 -0.60 -21.59 18.62
N ALA A 88 -1.76 -22.16 18.21
CA ALA A 88 -1.92 -22.78 16.90
C ALA A 88 -1.73 -21.77 15.76
N MET A 89 -2.32 -20.57 15.86
CA MET A 89 -2.12 -19.50 14.88
C MET A 89 -0.67 -19.03 14.80
N LEU A 90 0.01 -18.89 15.94
CA LEU A 90 1.43 -18.52 16.01
C LEU A 90 2.32 -19.61 15.42
N ALA A 91 2.01 -20.89 15.67
CA ALA A 91 2.72 -22.02 15.09
C ALA A 91 2.54 -22.06 13.56
N ASP A 92 1.32 -21.85 13.06
CA ASP A 92 1.04 -21.79 11.62
C ASP A 92 1.73 -20.60 10.95
N ALA A 93 1.72 -19.43 11.58
CA ALA A 93 2.43 -18.25 11.09
C ALA A 93 3.94 -18.47 11.05
N ARG A 94 4.52 -19.06 12.10
CA ARG A 94 5.95 -19.44 12.13
C ARG A 94 6.27 -20.51 11.09
N ALA A 95 5.41 -21.51 10.90
CA ALA A 95 5.61 -22.54 9.89
C ALA A 95 5.47 -22.00 8.46
N ALA A 96 4.59 -21.02 8.24
CA ALA A 96 4.50 -20.30 6.96
C ALA A 96 5.75 -19.46 6.70
N GLN A 97 6.20 -18.70 7.71
CA GLN A 97 7.44 -17.93 7.65
C GLN A 97 8.67 -18.83 7.45
N GLN A 98 8.71 -19.99 8.10
CA GLN A 98 9.78 -20.98 7.95
C GLN A 98 9.74 -21.61 6.56
N ARG A 99 8.56 -21.93 5.99
CA ARG A 99 8.43 -22.37 4.60
C ARG A 99 8.86 -21.30 3.60
N GLU A 100 8.65 -20.02 3.89
CA GLU A 100 9.17 -18.91 3.08
C GLU A 100 10.70 -18.77 3.19
N GLN A 101 11.27 -19.08 4.36
CA GLN A 101 12.73 -19.07 4.58
C GLN A 101 13.44 -20.31 4.01
N ASP A 102 12.87 -21.50 4.20
CA ASP A 102 13.37 -22.78 3.70
C ASP A 102 13.13 -22.95 2.20
N GLY A 103 12.07 -22.33 1.67
CA GLY A 103 11.72 -22.27 0.25
C GLY A 103 12.38 -21.10 -0.49
N ALA A 104 13.27 -20.34 0.16
CA ALA A 104 14.24 -19.51 -0.53
C ALA A 104 15.43 -20.42 -0.85
N PRO A 105 15.50 -21.06 -2.05
CA PRO A 105 16.73 -21.71 -2.45
C PRO A 105 17.88 -20.70 -2.31
N VAL A 106 19.07 -21.24 -2.07
CA VAL A 106 20.34 -20.52 -2.18
C VAL A 106 20.48 -20.06 -3.64
N LEU A 107 19.72 -19.04 -4.01
CA LEU A 107 19.79 -18.37 -5.29
C LEU A 107 21.12 -17.64 -5.28
N ASP A 108 22.07 -18.14 -6.06
CA ASP A 108 23.27 -17.38 -6.38
C ASP A 108 22.84 -16.24 -7.31
N PRO A 109 22.78 -14.97 -6.83
CA PRO A 109 22.28 -13.85 -7.62
C PRO A 109 23.19 -13.55 -8.83
N ALA A 110 24.42 -14.07 -8.86
CA ALA A 110 25.33 -13.94 -9.99
C ALA A 110 25.08 -14.99 -11.10
N ALA A 111 24.37 -16.08 -10.78
CA ALA A 111 24.04 -17.15 -11.73
C ALA A 111 22.62 -17.03 -12.32
N VAL A 112 21.81 -16.06 -11.85
CA VAL A 112 20.44 -15.84 -12.36
C VAL A 112 20.49 -15.25 -13.76
N THR A 113 19.84 -15.92 -14.71
CA THR A 113 19.65 -15.44 -16.09
C THR A 113 18.20 -14.99 -16.30
N GLU A 114 17.91 -14.28 -17.40
CA GLU A 114 16.53 -13.91 -17.74
C GLU A 114 15.61 -15.14 -17.87
N ALA A 115 16.10 -16.22 -18.48
CA ALA A 115 15.36 -17.47 -18.60
C ALA A 115 15.07 -18.11 -17.22
N ALA A 116 15.97 -17.94 -16.25
CA ALA A 116 15.74 -18.41 -14.89
C ALA A 116 14.62 -17.62 -14.20
N ILE A 117 14.55 -16.30 -14.38
CA ILE A 117 13.50 -15.44 -13.82
C ILE A 117 12.10 -15.87 -14.29
N ASP A 118 11.98 -16.32 -15.54
CA ASP A 118 10.70 -16.76 -16.10
C ASP A 118 10.23 -18.10 -15.51
N ALA A 119 11.19 -18.98 -15.18
CA ALA A 119 10.93 -20.27 -14.54
C ALA A 119 10.74 -20.17 -13.01
N MET A 120 11.12 -19.05 -12.39
CA MET A 120 11.00 -18.87 -10.94
C MET A 120 9.55 -18.84 -10.47
N SER A 121 9.34 -19.49 -9.34
CA SER A 121 8.15 -19.40 -8.51
C SER A 121 8.05 -18.02 -7.84
N ARG A 122 6.86 -17.68 -7.37
CA ARG A 122 6.61 -16.40 -6.70
C ARG A 122 7.52 -16.17 -5.48
N PRO A 123 7.75 -17.14 -4.57
CA PRO A 123 8.70 -16.98 -3.47
C PRO A 123 10.14 -16.70 -3.93
N GLU A 124 10.60 -17.39 -4.99
CA GLU A 124 11.94 -17.21 -5.54
C GLU A 124 12.13 -15.80 -6.13
N LEU A 125 11.10 -15.25 -6.79
CA LEU A 125 11.13 -13.87 -7.29
C LEU A 125 11.26 -12.85 -6.16
N PHE A 126 10.53 -13.03 -5.05
CA PHE A 126 10.68 -12.16 -3.88
C PHE A 126 12.06 -12.30 -3.23
N ALA A 127 12.58 -13.53 -3.12
CA ALA A 127 13.92 -13.78 -2.58
C ALA A 127 15.01 -13.11 -3.43
N PHE A 128 14.95 -13.26 -4.76
CA PHE A 128 15.86 -12.61 -5.68
C PHE A 128 15.82 -11.08 -5.58
N LEU A 129 14.62 -10.49 -5.57
CA LEU A 129 14.45 -9.04 -5.43
C LEU A 129 14.98 -8.52 -4.10
N LYS A 130 14.76 -9.27 -3.01
CA LYS A 130 15.32 -8.96 -1.69
C LYS A 130 16.85 -9.00 -1.70
N LEU A 131 17.47 -10.00 -2.33
CA LEU A 131 18.93 -10.09 -2.49
C LEU A 131 19.51 -8.93 -3.30
N LYS A 132 18.78 -8.45 -4.32
CA LYS A 132 19.13 -7.26 -5.11
C LYS A 132 18.81 -5.93 -4.42
N GLY A 133 18.22 -5.96 -3.21
CA GLY A 133 17.82 -4.75 -2.48
C GLY A 133 16.63 -4.01 -3.10
N VAL A 134 15.87 -4.67 -3.99
CA VAL A 134 14.72 -4.08 -4.69
C VAL A 134 13.44 -4.39 -3.93
N PRO A 135 12.66 -3.37 -3.52
CA PRO A 135 11.41 -3.59 -2.81
C PRO A 135 10.31 -4.12 -3.76
N ALA A 136 9.68 -5.21 -3.34
CA ALA A 136 8.44 -5.73 -3.89
C ALA A 136 7.41 -5.81 -2.76
N VAL A 137 6.37 -4.98 -2.85
CA VAL A 137 5.34 -4.87 -1.81
C VAL A 137 4.02 -5.43 -2.38
N PRO A 138 3.39 -6.41 -1.71
CA PRO A 138 2.06 -6.89 -2.08
C PRO A 138 0.97 -5.79 -1.89
N PRO A 139 -0.13 -5.80 -2.67
CA PRO A 139 -0.48 -6.77 -3.70
C PRO A 139 0.27 -6.50 -5.03
N ILE A 140 1.03 -7.48 -5.49
CA ILE A 140 1.77 -7.43 -6.76
C ILE A 140 1.49 -8.70 -7.56
N THR A 141 1.26 -8.56 -8.87
CA THR A 141 1.02 -9.71 -9.76
C THR A 141 2.33 -10.48 -10.01
N ASN A 142 2.22 -11.75 -10.42
CA ASN A 142 3.42 -12.53 -10.76
C ASN A 142 4.17 -11.93 -11.96
N GLU A 143 3.45 -11.34 -12.91
CA GLU A 143 4.04 -10.69 -14.08
C GLU A 143 4.85 -9.44 -13.69
N ALA A 144 4.29 -8.59 -12.83
CA ALA A 144 4.98 -7.41 -12.31
C ALA A 144 6.20 -7.78 -11.43
N LEU A 145 6.16 -8.91 -10.73
CA LEU A 145 7.32 -9.45 -10.00
C LEU A 145 8.45 -9.86 -10.95
N ARG A 146 8.12 -10.55 -12.06
CA ARG A 146 9.11 -10.95 -13.07
C ARG A 146 9.71 -9.74 -13.77
N GLU A 147 8.90 -8.77 -14.14
CA GLU A 147 9.38 -7.54 -14.76
C GLU A 147 10.36 -6.78 -13.86
N LYS A 148 10.02 -6.62 -12.57
CA LYS A 148 10.95 -6.05 -11.57
C LYS A 148 12.23 -6.88 -11.44
N ALA A 149 12.14 -8.20 -11.46
CA ALA A 149 13.31 -9.07 -11.38
C ALA A 149 14.22 -8.91 -12.61
N ARG A 150 13.65 -8.80 -13.82
CA ARG A 150 14.44 -8.53 -15.04
C ARG A 150 15.12 -7.16 -14.98
N ALA A 151 14.40 -6.13 -14.53
CA ALA A 151 14.98 -4.80 -14.34
C ALA A 151 16.14 -4.80 -13.32
N ALA A 152 16.03 -5.59 -12.25
CA ALA A 152 17.07 -5.77 -11.23
C ALA A 152 18.25 -6.64 -11.68
N LEU A 153 18.12 -7.35 -12.81
CA LEU A 153 19.21 -8.11 -13.43
C LEU A 153 20.08 -7.21 -14.32
N ALA A 154 19.48 -6.21 -14.97
CA ALA A 154 20.17 -5.30 -15.89
C ALA A 154 20.86 -4.11 -15.21
N GLY A 155 20.57 -3.84 -13.94
CA GLY A 155 21.17 -2.76 -13.12
C GLY A 155 22.13 -3.30 -12.07
#